data_AF-A0A8H4QTP1-F1
#
_entry.id   AF-A0A8H4QTP1-F1
#
_cell.length_a   1.000
_cell.length_b   1.000
_cell.length_c   1.000
_cell.angle_alpha   90.00
_cell.angle_beta   90.00
_cell.angle_gamma   90.00
#
_symmetry.space_group_name_H-M   'P 1'
#
loop_
_entity.id
_entity.type
_entity.pdbx_description
1 polymer ?
#
loop_
_entity_poly.entity_id
_entity_poly.type
_entity_poly.pdbx_seq_one_letter_code
_entity_poly.pdbx_strand_id
1 'polypeptide(L)'
;MRGLSITSRLFSRRTIQRRSLTTEAPSPPGPKKMEGPGEDPRPPWVYTGTRLMSFVIIPAVGLYSVFFYDFGDHEHVFQPPRRWAKSLINEAFTLSSAEEKLLLQEKQQQMTTTASSEKAL
;
A
#
# COMPACT_ATOMS: atom_id res chain seq x y z
N MET A 1 -41.60 -20.76 10.90
CA MET A 1 -40.36 -20.61 11.70
C MET A 1 -39.47 -21.81 11.43
N ARG A 2 -38.43 -21.67 10.59
CA ARG A 2 -37.49 -22.76 10.26
C ARG A 2 -36.10 -22.30 10.69
N GLY A 3 -35.54 -22.99 11.68
CA GLY A 3 -34.26 -22.67 12.28
C GLY A 3 -33.11 -22.93 11.31
N LEU A 4 -32.26 -21.94 11.11
CA LEU A 4 -30.95 -22.11 10.51
C LEU A 4 -29.99 -22.57 11.61
N SER A 5 -29.65 -23.86 11.61
CA SER A 5 -28.55 -24.39 12.41
C SER A 5 -27.22 -23.95 11.80
N ILE A 6 -26.58 -22.95 12.41
CA ILE A 6 -25.22 -22.52 12.09
C ILE A 6 -24.27 -23.55 12.70
N THR A 7 -23.83 -24.52 11.90
CA THR A 7 -22.77 -25.46 12.29
C THR A 7 -21.42 -24.73 12.28
N SER A 8 -20.97 -24.36 13.47
CA SER A 8 -19.63 -23.85 13.71
C SER A 8 -18.60 -24.95 13.40
N ARG A 9 -17.86 -24.79 12.30
CA ARG A 9 -16.66 -25.60 12.05
C ARG A 9 -15.60 -25.18 13.05
N LEU A 10 -15.55 -25.89 14.17
CA LEU A 10 -14.45 -25.81 15.13
C LEU A 10 -13.15 -26.14 14.38
N PHE A 11 -12.34 -25.11 14.13
CA PHE A 11 -10.96 -25.27 13.69
C PHE A 11 -10.21 -26.00 14.81
N SER A 12 -10.15 -27.32 14.69
CA SER A 12 -9.33 -28.18 15.53
C SER A 12 -7.88 -27.75 15.34
N ARG A 13 -7.37 -26.92 16.26
CA ARG A 13 -5.95 -26.68 16.44
C ARG A 13 -5.32 -28.02 16.85
N ARG A 14 -5.00 -28.85 15.87
CA ARG A 14 -4.03 -29.94 16.05
C ARG A 14 -2.70 -29.27 16.35
N THR A 15 -2.42 -29.10 17.63
CA THR A 15 -1.08 -28.84 18.13
C THR A 15 -0.23 -30.04 17.72
N ILE A 16 0.55 -29.85 16.66
CA ILE A 16 1.55 -30.81 16.21
C ILE A 16 2.61 -30.86 17.31
N GLN A 17 2.46 -31.80 18.23
CA GLN A 17 3.50 -32.23 19.16
C GLN A 17 4.60 -32.89 18.32
N ARG A 18 5.56 -32.07 17.89
CA ARG A 18 6.75 -32.49 17.17
C ARG A 18 7.67 -33.21 18.16
N ARG A 19 7.53 -34.54 18.21
CA ARG A 19 8.42 -35.46 18.93
C ARG A 19 9.87 -35.16 18.53
N SER A 20 10.68 -34.65 19.46
CA SER A 20 12.11 -34.47 19.30
C SER A 20 12.80 -35.84 19.45
N LEU A 21 12.80 -36.61 18.36
CA LEU A 21 13.75 -37.70 18.19
C LEU A 21 15.08 -37.07 17.78
N THR A 22 16.00 -36.98 18.74
CA THR A 22 17.44 -36.80 18.53
C THR A 22 17.99 -38.02 17.80
N THR A 23 17.68 -38.12 16.52
CA THR A 23 18.56 -38.79 15.56
C THR A 23 19.50 -37.69 15.09
N GLU A 24 20.78 -37.82 15.40
CA GLU A 24 21.85 -37.10 14.71
C GLU A 24 21.83 -37.52 13.24
N ALA A 25 20.90 -36.95 12.49
CA ALA A 25 20.89 -37.01 11.05
C ALA A 25 21.96 -36.01 10.57
N PRO A 26 22.91 -36.41 9.71
CA PRO A 26 23.83 -35.47 9.12
C PRO A 26 23.00 -34.37 8.46
N SER A 27 23.26 -33.12 8.85
CA SER A 27 22.49 -32.00 8.33
C SER A 27 22.52 -32.07 6.79
N PRO A 28 21.37 -31.86 6.11
CA PRO A 28 21.42 -31.64 4.68
C PRO A 28 22.40 -30.48 4.48
N PRO A 29 23.40 -30.62 3.59
CA PRO A 29 24.35 -29.55 3.37
C PRO A 29 23.53 -28.32 3.01
N GLY A 30 23.52 -27.33 3.90
CA GLY A 30 23.07 -25.99 3.56
C GLY A 30 23.74 -25.60 2.24
N PRO A 31 23.08 -24.80 1.38
CA PRO A 31 23.54 -24.55 0.02
C PRO A 31 25.04 -24.29 0.05
N LYS A 32 25.81 -25.26 -0.46
CA LYS A 32 27.26 -25.13 -0.56
C LYS A 32 27.46 -23.82 -1.31
N LYS A 33 28.17 -22.87 -0.74
CA LYS A 33 28.71 -21.76 -1.52
C LYS A 33 29.46 -22.46 -2.65
N MET A 34 28.91 -22.44 -3.85
CA MET A 34 29.55 -23.02 -5.02
C MET A 34 30.74 -22.11 -5.29
N GLU A 35 31.85 -22.39 -4.61
CA GLU A 35 33.17 -21.83 -4.94
C GLU A 35 33.59 -22.54 -6.23
N GLY A 36 33.13 -22.00 -7.35
CA GLY A 36 33.67 -22.30 -8.67
C GLY A 36 35.05 -21.67 -8.85
N PRO A 37 35.83 -22.11 -9.85
CA PRO A 37 37.21 -21.68 -10.02
C PRO A 37 37.25 -20.21 -10.46
N GLY A 38 37.64 -19.32 -9.56
CA GLY A 38 37.73 -17.89 -9.80
C GLY A 38 37.05 -17.11 -8.69
N GLU A 39 37.81 -16.84 -7.63
CA GLU A 39 37.44 -15.82 -6.65
C GLU A 39 37.05 -14.56 -7.42
N ASP A 40 35.78 -14.18 -7.31
CA ASP A 40 35.27 -13.03 -8.02
C ASP A 40 35.99 -11.78 -7.50
N PRO A 41 36.77 -11.05 -8.33
CA PRO A 41 37.62 -9.96 -7.86
C PRO A 41 36.83 -8.71 -7.46
N ARG A 42 35.49 -8.78 -7.55
CA ARG A 42 34.62 -7.63 -7.31
C ARG A 42 34.55 -7.31 -5.81
N PRO A 43 34.73 -6.03 -5.43
CA PRO A 43 34.54 -5.61 -4.06
C PRO A 43 33.14 -5.97 -3.53
N PRO A 44 32.99 -6.34 -2.24
CA PRO A 44 31.72 -6.81 -1.68
C PRO A 44 30.58 -5.79 -1.76
N TRP A 45 30.90 -4.50 -1.85
CA TRP A 45 29.90 -3.43 -1.99
C TRP A 45 29.15 -3.49 -3.33
N VAL A 46 29.75 -4.08 -4.38
CA VAL A 46 29.12 -4.18 -5.70
C VAL A 46 27.86 -5.04 -5.61
N TYR A 47 27.91 -6.19 -4.94
CA TYR A 47 26.74 -7.06 -4.79
C TYR A 47 25.65 -6.41 -3.96
N THR A 48 26.03 -5.73 -2.87
CA THR A 48 25.07 -4.98 -2.04
C THR A 48 24.43 -3.85 -2.84
N GLY A 49 25.21 -3.13 -3.64
CA GLY A 49 24.74 -2.07 -4.53
C GLY A 49 23.79 -2.59 -5.60
N THR A 50 24.13 -3.67 -6.31
CA THR A 50 23.25 -4.27 -7.32
C THR A 50 21.96 -4.80 -6.70
N ARG A 51 22.03 -5.38 -5.50
CA ARG A 51 20.85 -5.86 -4.78
C ARG A 51 19.95 -4.70 -4.35
N LEU A 52 20.52 -3.61 -3.85
CA LEU A 52 19.79 -2.40 -3.48
C LEU A 52 19.17 -1.73 -4.72
N MET A 53 19.92 -1.61 -5.81
CA MET A 53 19.43 -1.09 -7.09
C MET A 53 18.26 -1.90 -7.60
N SER A 54 18.32 -3.24 -7.55
CA SER A 54 17.19 -4.09 -7.95
C SER A 54 15.97 -3.83 -7.06
N PHE A 55 16.18 -3.67 -5.76
CA PHE A 55 15.12 -3.38 -4.80
C PHE A 55 14.49 -1.99 -5.01
N VAL A 56 15.22 -1.03 -5.58
CA VAL A 56 14.71 0.33 -5.85
C VAL A 56 14.10 0.44 -7.26
N ILE A 57 14.80 -0.05 -8.28
CA ILE A 57 14.43 0.11 -9.69
C ILE A 57 13.13 -0.63 -9.99
N ILE A 58 12.98 -1.88 -9.54
CA ILE A 58 11.79 -2.70 -9.84
C ILE A 58 10.51 -2.00 -9.33
N PRO A 59 10.37 -1.61 -8.05
CA PRO A 59 9.19 -0.89 -7.61
C PRO A 59 9.09 0.52 -8.21
N ALA A 60 10.22 1.20 -8.48
CA ALA A 60 10.19 2.52 -9.12
C ALA A 60 9.57 2.46 -10.53
N VAL A 61 9.92 1.45 -11.33
CA VAL A 61 9.32 1.21 -12.66
C VAL A 61 7.82 0.93 -12.52
N GLY A 62 7.42 0.14 -11.52
CA GLY A 62 6.00 -0.13 -11.23
C GLY A 62 5.23 1.16 -10.89
N LEU A 63 5.75 1.97 -9.97
CA LEU A 63 5.15 3.25 -9.59
C LEU A 63 5.11 4.25 -10.76
N TYR A 64 6.19 4.35 -11.52
CA TYR A 64 6.24 5.18 -12.72
C TYR A 64 5.17 4.77 -13.73
N SER A 65 5.04 3.46 -13.97
CA SER A 65 4.01 2.92 -14.87
C SER A 65 2.61 3.27 -14.37
N VAL A 66 2.32 3.05 -13.09
CA VAL A 66 0.99 3.29 -12.52
C VAL A 66 0.61 4.77 -12.56
N PHE A 67 1.50 5.68 -12.17
CA PHE A 67 1.14 7.07 -11.90
C PHE A 67 1.55 8.08 -12.97
N PHE A 68 2.68 7.86 -13.64
CA PHE A 68 3.30 8.86 -14.54
C PHE A 68 3.25 8.47 -16.01
N TYR A 69 3.36 7.18 -16.32
CA TYR A 69 3.35 6.72 -17.69
C TYR A 69 1.95 6.84 -18.30
N ASP A 70 1.89 7.49 -19.46
CA ASP A 70 0.67 7.63 -20.24
C ASP A 70 0.54 6.46 -21.22
N PHE A 71 -0.44 5.59 -20.96
CA PHE A 71 -0.73 4.44 -21.79
C PHE A 71 -1.65 4.79 -22.98
N GLY A 72 -2.00 6.06 -23.17
CA GLY A 72 -2.89 6.53 -24.22
C GLY A 72 -4.37 6.46 -23.86
N ASP A 73 -5.22 6.67 -24.86
CA ASP A 73 -6.66 6.97 -24.71
C ASP A 73 -7.55 5.74 -24.41
N HIS A 74 -6.95 4.63 -23.99
CA HIS A 74 -7.63 3.37 -23.72
C HIS A 74 -7.83 3.19 -22.20
N GLU A 75 -8.93 2.56 -21.78
CA GLU A 75 -9.18 2.23 -20.38
C GLU A 75 -8.03 1.35 -19.85
N HIS A 76 -7.16 1.94 -19.03
CA HIS A 76 -5.99 1.27 -18.51
C HIS A 76 -6.24 0.74 -17.10
N VAL A 77 -5.69 -0.43 -16.77
CA VAL A 77 -5.89 -1.09 -15.45
C VAL A 77 -5.46 -0.24 -14.25
N PHE A 78 -4.65 0.80 -14.49
CA PHE A 78 -4.18 1.74 -13.48
C PHE A 78 -5.02 3.01 -13.34
N GLN A 79 -6.12 3.15 -14.10
CA GLN A 79 -7.06 4.27 -13.95
C GLN A 79 -7.74 4.32 -12.57
N PRO A 80 -8.27 3.20 -12.00
CA PRO A 80 -8.88 3.24 -10.68
C PRO A 80 -7.90 3.63 -9.55
N PRO A 81 -6.66 3.08 -9.47
CA PRO A 81 -5.65 3.53 -8.53
C PRO A 81 -5.30 5.02 -8.66
N ARG A 82 -5.20 5.55 -9.88
CA ARG A 82 -4.94 6.99 -10.11
C ARG A 82 -6.08 7.85 -9.58
N ARG A 83 -7.34 7.47 -9.81
CA ARG A 83 -8.51 8.20 -9.32
C ARG A 83 -8.57 8.20 -7.79
N TRP A 84 -8.27 7.07 -7.16
CA TRP A 84 -8.16 6.97 -5.69
C TRP A 84 -7.01 7.81 -5.14
N ALA A 85 -5.83 7.79 -5.75
CA ALA A 85 -4.73 8.64 -5.30
C ALA A 85 -5.06 10.13 -5.43
N LYS A 86 -5.74 10.52 -6.52
CA LYS A 86 -6.25 11.89 -6.69
C LYS A 86 -7.30 12.25 -5.65
N SER A 87 -8.20 11.34 -5.27
CA SER A 87 -9.17 11.60 -4.21
C SER A 87 -8.48 11.80 -2.86
N LEU A 88 -7.47 11.00 -2.54
CA LEU A 88 -6.68 11.18 -1.32
C LEU A 88 -5.90 12.50 -1.29
N ILE A 89 -5.25 12.86 -2.40
CA ILE A 89 -4.52 14.14 -2.50
C ILE A 89 -5.50 15.29 -2.37
N ASN A 90 -6.67 15.21 -3.03
CA ASN A 90 -7.70 16.23 -2.91
C ASN A 90 -8.27 16.28 -1.50
N GLU A 91 -8.56 15.16 -0.84
CA GLU A 91 -9.01 15.15 0.57
C GLU A 91 -7.96 15.72 1.53
N ALA A 92 -6.67 15.57 1.21
CA ALA A 92 -5.57 16.09 2.01
C ALA A 92 -5.26 17.58 1.75
N PHE A 93 -5.47 18.06 0.51
CA PHE A 93 -5.15 19.45 0.10
C PHE A 93 -6.38 20.35 -0.08
N THR A 94 -7.58 19.80 -0.25
CA THR A 94 -8.84 20.51 -0.12
C THR A 94 -9.17 20.60 1.35
N LEU A 95 -9.81 21.69 1.75
CA LEU A 95 -10.28 21.94 3.12
C LEU A 95 -10.80 20.64 3.72
N SER A 96 -10.29 20.27 4.89
CA SER A 96 -10.85 19.17 5.68
C SER A 96 -12.37 19.36 5.70
N SER A 97 -13.15 18.29 5.59
CA SER A 97 -14.62 18.37 5.59
C SER A 97 -15.20 19.12 6.81
N ALA A 98 -14.39 19.36 7.86
CA ALA A 98 -14.69 20.28 8.95
C ALA A 98 -14.49 21.77 8.57
N GLU A 99 -13.40 22.12 7.86
CA GLU A 99 -13.08 23.47 7.39
C GLU A 99 -14.03 23.92 6.27
N GLU A 100 -14.47 23.02 5.38
CA GLU A 100 -15.48 23.33 4.37
C GLU A 100 -16.81 23.78 5.01
N LYS A 101 -17.21 23.13 6.11
CA LYS A 101 -18.42 23.50 6.85
C LYS A 101 -18.31 24.88 7.51
N LEU A 102 -17.12 25.25 7.98
CA LEU A 102 -16.88 26.56 8.57
C LEU A 102 -16.96 27.66 7.50
N LEU A 103 -16.41 27.43 6.30
CA LEU A 103 -16.55 28.38 5.19
C LEU A 103 -17.99 28.51 4.70
N LEU A 104 -18.76 27.41 4.66
CA LEU A 104 -20.19 27.47 4.31
C LEU A 104 -20.99 28.25 5.35
N GLN A 105 -20.68 28.08 6.64
CA GLN A 105 -21.31 28.81 7.73
C GLN A 105 -20.94 30.30 7.71
N GLU A 106 -19.67 30.62 7.46
CA GLU A 106 -19.20 32.01 7.33
C GLU A 106 -19.83 32.71 6.11
N LYS A 107 -19.89 32.02 4.97
CA LYS A 107 -20.55 32.53 3.75
C LYS A 107 -22.03 32.80 3.98
N GLN A 108 -22.73 31.96 4.75
CA GLN A 108 -24.13 32.19 5.12
C GLN A 108 -24.28 33.38 6.06
N GLN A 109 -23.39 33.53 7.04
CA GLN A 109 -23.40 34.68 7.95
C GLN A 109 -23.19 36.00 7.19
N GLN A 110 -22.23 36.05 6.26
CA GLN A 110 -22.00 37.22 5.43
C GLN A 110 -23.23 37.59 4.58
N MET A 111 -23.89 36.61 3.95
CA MET A 111 -25.13 36.87 3.20
C MET A 111 -26.24 37.45 4.08
N THR A 112 -26.39 36.98 5.32
CA THR A 112 -27.40 37.51 6.24
C THR A 112 -27.07 38.92 6.71
N THR A 113 -25.80 39.25 6.94
CA THR A 113 -25.37 40.59 7.36
C THR A 113 -25.51 41.60 6.23
N THR A 114 -25.13 41.24 4.99
CA THR A 114 -25.29 42.11 3.83
C THR A 114 -26.77 42.37 3.50
N ALA A 115 -27.62 41.34 3.53
CA ALA A 115 -29.05 41.50 3.29
C ALA A 115 -29.78 42.29 4.39
N SER A 116 -29.29 42.26 5.63
CA SER A 116 -29.84 43.07 6.73
C SER A 116 -29.43 44.53 6.64
N SER A 117 -28.23 44.83 6.11
CA SER A 117 -27.76 46.21 5.90
C SER A 117 -28.47 46.91 4.75
N GLU A 118 -28.90 46.18 3.72
CA GLU A 118 -29.60 46.72 2.55
C GLU A 118 -31.05 47.13 2.87
N LYS A 119 -31.70 46.47 3.83
CA LYS A 119 -33.08 46.78 4.25
C LYS A 119 -33.22 47.95 5.23
N ALA A 120 -32.11 48.48 5.73
CA ALA A 120 -32.09 49.54 6.75
C ALA A 120 -31.89 50.96 6.16
N LEU A 121 -31.79 51.06 4.83
CA LEU A 121 -31.80 52.29 4.03
C LEU A 121 -33.14 52.41 3.29
#